data_AF-A0A5P9IZC8-F1
#
_entry.id   AF-A0A5P9IZC8-F1
#
_cell.length_a   1.000
_cell.length_b   1.000
_cell.length_c   1.000
_cell.angle_alpha   90.00
_cell.angle_beta   90.00
_cell.angle_gamma   90.00
#
_symmetry.space_group_name_H-M   'P 1'
#
loop_
_entity.id
_entity.type
_entity.pdbx_description
1 polymer ?
#
loop_
_entity_poly.entity_id
_entity_poly.type
_entity_poly.pdbx_seq_one_letter_code
_entity_poly.pdbx_strand_id
1 'polypeptide(L)'
;MLKALSRPAVKLVEKYLPDPYIFVLLLTVIAAAAAIAVERQTPLAVLRFWGDGFWNLLTFSMQMLLVLVTGFMLASSPPVSRLLQRLAGLANNAGAAILLVTLVSLAASWINWGFGLVVGALFAKELARQIKVDYRLLVASAYSGFVVWHGGLAGSIPLTIATEGHFTAEQIGVIGTGETIFSLFNIAIVLCLFVAVPLVNRLMLPDEKESVYIDPALLGETETARPRIARPAERLENSTTLAWLVGIPGLLFLVDHFLLRGGGLNLNVVNLLFLFLAIVLHRTPQSLLNSLQEAIKGGAGIVIQFPFYAGIMAIMVQSGLAETLSSALISFATEATLPFWSFISAGIVNIFVPSGGGQWAVQAPVMLPAAQALGVDIPRVAMAVAWGDAWTNLLQPFWALPVLGIAGLKAKDIMGFCLIQLLITGIIITIGLSWF
;
A
#
# COMPACT_ATOMS: atom_id res chain seq x y z
N MET A 1 21.01 4.16 -21.16
CA MET A 1 20.11 3.04 -21.49
C MET A 1 18.74 3.12 -20.81
N LEU A 2 18.66 3.24 -19.48
CA LEU A 2 17.35 3.32 -18.76
C LEU A 2 16.47 4.53 -19.16
N LYS A 3 17.07 5.69 -19.47
CA LYS A 3 16.36 6.91 -19.94
C LYS A 3 15.72 6.77 -21.33
N ALA A 4 16.22 5.87 -22.19
CA ALA A 4 15.66 5.64 -23.53
C ALA A 4 14.42 4.75 -23.47
N LEU A 5 14.37 3.83 -22.49
CA LEU A 5 13.24 2.94 -22.22
C LEU A 5 12.07 3.65 -21.52
N SER A 6 12.32 4.68 -20.71
CA SER A 6 11.27 5.37 -19.95
C SER A 6 10.48 6.42 -20.75
N ARG A 7 11.09 7.08 -21.74
CA ARG A 7 10.43 8.15 -22.53
C ARG A 7 9.18 7.72 -23.30
N PRO A 8 9.13 6.56 -23.98
CA PRO A 8 7.92 6.08 -24.65
C PRO A 8 6.80 5.76 -23.66
N ALA A 9 7.14 5.13 -22.53
CA ALA A 9 6.18 4.77 -21.49
C ALA A 9 5.59 6.03 -20.83
N VAL A 10 6.40 7.04 -20.54
CA VAL A 10 5.93 8.34 -20.01
C VAL A 10 4.98 9.05 -20.98
N LYS A 11 5.28 9.07 -22.28
CA LYS A 11 4.38 9.64 -23.30
C LYS A 11 3.07 8.87 -23.45
N LEU A 12 3.11 7.55 -23.35
CA LEU A 12 1.92 6.70 -23.40
C LEU A 12 1.02 6.95 -22.17
N VAL A 13 1.62 6.98 -20.99
CA VAL A 13 0.93 7.28 -19.72
C VAL A 13 0.32 8.68 -19.76
N GLU A 14 1.06 9.70 -20.19
CA GLU A 14 0.54 11.08 -20.25
C GLU A 14 -0.67 11.24 -21.18
N LYS A 15 -0.72 10.48 -22.28
CA LYS A 15 -1.78 10.61 -23.28
C LYS A 15 -3.02 9.75 -22.99
N TYR A 16 -2.85 8.62 -22.30
CA TYR A 16 -3.90 7.61 -22.21
C TYR A 16 -4.29 7.19 -20.78
N LEU A 17 -3.55 7.61 -19.74
CA LEU A 17 -3.87 7.22 -18.36
C LEU A 17 -5.00 8.11 -17.80
N PRO A 18 -6.22 7.58 -17.60
CA PRO A 18 -7.32 8.36 -17.06
C PRO A 18 -7.21 8.49 -15.54
N ASP A 19 -8.13 9.26 -14.93
CA ASP A 19 -8.30 9.28 -13.49
C ASP A 19 -8.62 7.87 -12.93
N PRO A 20 -8.11 7.47 -11.75
CA PRO A 20 -8.38 6.15 -11.18
C PRO A 20 -9.86 5.79 -11.06
N TYR A 21 -10.75 6.77 -10.85
CA TYR A 21 -12.19 6.51 -10.83
C TYR A 21 -12.71 6.08 -12.21
N ILE A 22 -12.25 6.73 -13.29
CA ILE A 22 -12.61 6.31 -14.65
C ILE A 22 -12.09 4.91 -14.94
N PHE A 23 -10.89 4.59 -14.43
CA PHE A 23 -10.31 3.26 -14.58
C PHE A 23 -11.22 2.17 -13.98
N VAL A 24 -11.73 2.33 -12.75
CA VAL A 24 -12.63 1.33 -12.15
C VAL A 24 -13.97 1.18 -12.90
N LEU A 25 -14.50 2.26 -13.50
CA LEU A 25 -15.69 2.19 -14.34
C LEU A 25 -15.44 1.38 -15.61
N LEU A 26 -14.32 1.63 -16.29
CA LEU A 26 -13.92 0.86 -17.48
C LEU A 26 -13.70 -0.61 -17.13
N LEU A 27 -13.03 -0.89 -16.01
CA LEU A 27 -12.83 -2.25 -15.52
C LEU A 27 -14.14 -2.96 -15.22
N THR A 28 -15.14 -2.25 -14.67
CA THR A 28 -16.49 -2.81 -14.45
C THR A 28 -17.12 -3.27 -15.77
N VAL A 29 -17.04 -2.43 -16.82
CA VAL A 29 -17.56 -2.77 -18.15
C VAL A 29 -16.78 -3.93 -18.77
N ILE A 30 -15.45 -3.93 -18.66
CA ILE A 30 -14.59 -4.99 -19.20
C ILE A 30 -14.89 -6.33 -18.50
N ALA A 31 -14.97 -6.36 -17.17
CA ALA A 31 -15.29 -7.56 -16.42
C ALA A 31 -16.67 -8.11 -16.81
N ALA A 32 -17.67 -7.22 -16.94
CA ALA A 32 -19.00 -7.60 -17.40
C ALA A 32 -18.98 -8.20 -18.81
N ALA A 33 -18.29 -7.55 -19.75
CA ALA A 33 -18.16 -8.03 -21.13
C ALA A 33 -17.41 -9.37 -21.19
N ALA A 34 -16.34 -9.55 -20.40
CA ALA A 34 -15.59 -10.79 -20.32
C ALA A 34 -16.44 -11.94 -19.76
N ALA A 35 -17.22 -11.71 -18.69
CA ALA A 35 -18.13 -12.70 -18.14
C ALA A 35 -19.20 -13.14 -19.18
N ILE A 36 -19.70 -12.23 -20.01
CA ILE A 36 -20.66 -12.56 -21.07
C ILE A 36 -19.97 -13.31 -22.22
N ALA A 37 -18.80 -12.84 -22.66
CA ALA A 37 -18.13 -13.36 -23.85
C ALA A 37 -17.44 -14.71 -23.61
N VAL A 38 -16.77 -14.86 -22.47
CA VAL A 38 -15.94 -16.02 -22.12
C VAL A 38 -16.78 -17.05 -21.36
N GLU A 39 -17.37 -16.65 -20.24
CA GLU A 39 -18.15 -17.54 -19.36
C GLU A 39 -19.60 -17.72 -19.82
N ARG A 40 -19.99 -17.09 -20.94
CA ARG A 40 -21.32 -17.18 -21.54
C ARG A 40 -22.46 -16.80 -20.58
N GLN A 41 -22.17 -15.94 -19.60
CA GLN A 41 -23.17 -15.44 -18.66
C GLN A 41 -24.18 -14.52 -19.36
N THR A 42 -25.44 -14.53 -18.90
CA THR A 42 -26.43 -13.59 -19.41
C THR A 42 -26.19 -12.18 -18.87
N PRO A 43 -26.54 -11.10 -19.60
CA PRO A 43 -26.43 -9.74 -19.09
C PRO A 43 -27.15 -9.52 -17.75
N LEU A 44 -28.29 -10.18 -17.53
CA LEU A 44 -29.04 -10.09 -16.28
C LEU A 44 -28.31 -10.78 -15.12
N ALA A 45 -27.65 -11.92 -15.36
CA ALA A 45 -26.85 -12.59 -14.35
C ALA A 45 -25.67 -11.71 -13.93
N VAL A 46 -24.93 -11.15 -14.89
CA VAL A 46 -23.80 -10.25 -14.61
C VAL A 46 -24.23 -9.01 -13.84
N LEU A 47 -25.39 -8.42 -14.19
CA LEU A 47 -25.96 -7.29 -13.44
C LEU A 47 -26.24 -7.67 -11.97
N ARG A 48 -26.79 -8.87 -11.72
CA ARG A 48 -27.06 -9.37 -10.37
C ARG A 48 -25.77 -9.64 -9.60
N PHE A 49 -24.80 -10.32 -10.21
CA PHE A 49 -23.49 -10.57 -9.60
C PHE A 49 -22.85 -9.26 -9.12
N TRP A 50 -22.84 -8.24 -9.98
CA TRP A 50 -22.30 -6.93 -9.65
C TRP A 50 -23.08 -6.23 -8.52
N GLY A 51 -24.41 -6.18 -8.63
CA GLY A 51 -25.27 -5.47 -7.69
C GLY A 51 -25.30 -6.11 -6.30
N ASP A 52 -25.49 -7.43 -6.24
CA ASP A 52 -25.54 -8.19 -4.98
C ASP A 52 -24.17 -8.19 -4.29
N GLY A 53 -23.08 -8.14 -5.07
CA GLY A 53 -21.71 -8.12 -4.57
C GLY A 53 -21.14 -6.76 -4.19
N PHE A 54 -21.82 -5.66 -4.56
CA PHE A 54 -21.27 -4.30 -4.49
C PHE A 54 -20.84 -3.88 -3.07
N TRP A 55 -21.49 -4.42 -2.03
CA TRP A 55 -21.22 -4.08 -0.63
C TRP A 55 -20.44 -5.15 0.15
N ASN A 56 -20.02 -6.24 -0.50
CA ASN A 56 -19.41 -7.39 0.16
C ASN A 56 -18.09 -7.08 0.89
N LEU A 57 -17.40 -5.99 0.52
CA LEU A 57 -16.13 -5.60 1.12
C LEU A 57 -16.24 -4.39 2.04
N LEU A 58 -17.43 -3.98 2.51
CA LEU A 58 -17.59 -2.73 3.26
C LEU A 58 -16.73 -2.69 4.54
N THR A 59 -16.74 -3.75 5.35
CA THR A 59 -15.90 -3.87 6.56
C THR A 59 -14.41 -3.78 6.20
N PHE A 60 -13.98 -4.54 5.21
CA PHE A 60 -12.61 -4.53 4.73
C PHE A 60 -12.18 -3.16 4.20
N SER A 61 -13.06 -2.48 3.46
CA SER A 61 -12.84 -1.14 2.91
C SER A 61 -12.64 -0.11 4.03
N MET A 62 -13.45 -0.19 5.09
CA MET A 62 -13.28 0.68 6.26
C MET A 62 -11.97 0.39 6.98
N GLN A 63 -11.57 -0.88 7.11
CA GLN A 63 -10.27 -1.23 7.68
C GLN A 63 -9.12 -0.65 6.86
N MET A 64 -9.14 -0.76 5.53
CA MET A 64 -8.11 -0.21 4.64
C MET A 64 -8.07 1.32 4.68
N LEU A 65 -9.24 1.97 4.71
CA LEU A 65 -9.33 3.41 4.90
C LEU A 65 -8.69 3.84 6.22
N LEU A 66 -8.94 3.12 7.31
CA LEU A 66 -8.33 3.40 8.61
C LEU A 66 -6.83 3.20 8.59
N VAL A 67 -6.29 2.19 7.88
CA VAL A 67 -4.84 2.01 7.75
C VAL A 67 -4.20 3.27 7.14
N LEU A 68 -4.78 3.80 6.07
CA LEU A 68 -4.30 5.03 5.43
C LEU A 68 -4.47 6.26 6.33
N VAL A 69 -5.68 6.47 6.85
CA VAL A 69 -6.03 7.69 7.61
C VAL A 69 -5.26 7.77 8.92
N THR A 70 -5.22 6.68 9.69
CA THR A 70 -4.47 6.65 10.96
C THR A 70 -2.97 6.70 10.71
N GLY A 71 -2.48 6.07 9.63
CA GLY A 71 -1.10 6.20 9.16
C GLY A 71 -0.73 7.65 8.83
N PHE A 72 -1.59 8.35 8.10
CA PHE A 72 -1.40 9.78 7.81
C PHE A 72 -1.35 10.61 9.08
N MET A 73 -2.32 10.41 9.98
CA MET A 73 -2.39 11.17 11.24
C MET A 73 -1.15 10.93 12.10
N LEU A 74 -0.65 9.69 12.17
CA LEU A 74 0.60 9.44 12.88
C LEU A 74 1.79 10.14 12.21
N ALA A 75 1.87 10.09 10.88
CA ALA A 75 2.95 10.70 10.08
C ALA A 75 3.03 12.23 10.22
N SER A 76 1.87 12.90 10.31
CA SER A 76 1.76 14.35 10.45
C SER A 76 1.94 14.85 11.89
N SER A 77 2.09 13.94 12.86
CA SER A 77 2.21 14.31 14.27
C SER A 77 3.51 15.10 14.55
N PRO A 78 3.50 16.05 15.50
CA PRO A 78 4.68 16.88 15.79
C PRO A 78 5.97 16.09 16.13
N PRO A 79 5.92 14.96 16.88
CA PRO A 79 7.11 14.15 17.12
C PRO A 79 7.71 13.55 15.85
N VAL A 80 6.87 13.05 14.93
CA VAL A 80 7.33 12.46 13.66
C VAL A 80 7.91 13.52 12.74
N SER A 81 7.25 14.67 12.59
CA SER A 81 7.77 15.80 11.81
C SER A 81 9.18 16.23 12.26
N ARG A 82 9.40 16.37 13.58
CA ARG A 82 10.73 16.69 14.14
C ARG A 82 11.76 15.59 13.88
N LEU A 83 11.35 14.32 13.90
CA LEU A 83 12.23 13.21 13.58
C LEU A 83 12.67 13.27 12.12
N LEU A 84 11.74 13.53 11.19
CA LEU A 84 12.05 13.66 9.76
C LEU A 84 13.00 14.83 9.49
N GLN A 85 12.78 15.99 10.12
CA GLN A 85 13.71 17.14 10.04
C GLN A 85 15.13 16.78 10.51
N ARG A 86 15.25 16.04 11.62
CA ARG A 86 16.56 15.57 12.12
C ARG A 86 17.22 14.57 11.18
N LEU A 87 16.45 13.62 10.65
CA LEU A 87 16.97 12.64 9.69
C LEU A 87 17.43 13.33 8.40
N ALA A 88 16.72 14.36 7.93
CA ALA A 88 17.09 15.07 6.71
C ALA A 88 18.47 15.71 6.80
N GLY A 89 18.86 16.19 7.99
CA GLY A 89 20.20 16.73 8.25
C GLY A 89 21.35 15.71 8.15
N LEU A 90 21.06 14.41 8.01
CA LEU A 90 22.07 13.38 7.76
C LEU A 90 22.49 13.31 6.28
N ALA A 91 21.67 13.82 5.36
CA ALA A 91 22.01 13.85 3.95
C ALA A 91 22.90 15.06 3.64
N ASN A 92 24.02 14.83 2.97
CA ASN A 92 24.99 15.87 2.60
C ASN A 92 25.13 16.09 1.08
N ASN A 93 24.52 15.22 0.27
CA ASN A 93 24.52 15.33 -1.19
C ASN A 93 23.27 14.66 -1.78
N ALA A 94 23.00 14.92 -3.07
CA ALA A 94 21.84 14.37 -3.78
C ALA A 94 21.74 12.85 -3.70
N GLY A 95 22.87 12.14 -3.81
CA GLY A 95 22.91 10.69 -3.68
C GLY A 95 22.54 10.18 -2.29
N ALA A 96 23.06 10.83 -1.25
CA ALA A 96 22.70 10.52 0.14
C ALA A 96 21.21 10.79 0.41
N ALA A 97 20.65 11.87 -0.15
CA ALA A 97 19.23 12.17 -0.04
C ALA A 97 18.35 11.08 -0.66
N ILE A 98 18.72 10.58 -1.86
CA ILE A 98 18.02 9.46 -2.51
C ILE A 98 18.07 8.18 -1.67
N LEU A 99 19.25 7.80 -1.16
CA LEU A 99 19.39 6.61 -0.33
C LEU A 99 18.56 6.73 0.95
N LEU A 100 18.66 7.87 1.62
CA LEU A 100 18.01 8.09 2.90
C LEU A 100 16.49 8.14 2.78
N VAL A 101 15.94 8.85 1.77
CA VAL A 101 14.49 8.86 1.55
C VAL A 101 13.97 7.46 1.25
N THR A 102 14.71 6.68 0.45
CA THR A 102 14.28 5.32 0.09
C THR A 102 14.25 4.42 1.33
N LEU A 103 15.29 4.45 2.16
CA LEU A 103 15.37 3.63 3.38
C LEU A 103 14.29 4.00 4.40
N VAL A 104 14.05 5.30 4.61
CA VAL A 104 12.99 5.77 5.51
C VAL A 104 11.62 5.38 5.00
N SER A 105 11.36 5.51 3.69
CA SER A 105 10.09 5.09 3.09
C SER A 105 9.88 3.58 3.16
N LEU A 106 10.90 2.76 2.87
CA LEU A 106 10.81 1.30 3.00
C LEU A 106 10.51 0.89 4.44
N ALA A 107 11.22 1.45 5.42
CA ALA A 107 10.98 1.18 6.84
C ALA A 107 9.55 1.57 7.24
N ALA A 108 9.12 2.78 6.87
CA ALA A 108 7.80 3.26 7.19
C ALA A 108 6.69 2.44 6.50
N SER A 109 6.84 2.10 5.22
CA SER A 109 5.89 1.28 4.45
C SER A 109 5.82 -0.17 4.93
N TRP A 110 6.94 -0.75 5.39
CA TRP A 110 6.95 -2.08 5.98
C TRP A 110 6.21 -2.11 7.32
N ILE A 111 6.26 -1.04 8.12
CA ILE A 111 5.50 -0.95 9.37
C ILE A 111 4.02 -0.70 9.07
N ASN A 112 3.71 0.30 8.26
CA ASN A 112 2.35 0.62 7.83
C ASN A 112 2.39 1.39 6.52
N TRP A 113 1.69 0.89 5.53
CA TRP A 113 1.77 1.40 4.18
C TRP A 113 1.16 2.79 4.02
N GLY A 114 0.10 3.08 4.75
CA GLY A 114 -0.51 4.41 4.82
C GLY A 114 0.42 5.44 5.44
N PHE A 115 1.08 5.05 6.53
CA PHE A 115 2.13 5.85 7.17
C PHE A 115 3.32 6.05 6.23
N GLY A 116 3.78 5.00 5.56
CA GLY A 116 4.94 5.03 4.67
C GLY A 116 4.77 5.94 3.46
N LEU A 117 3.60 5.94 2.81
CA LEU A 117 3.30 6.85 1.70
C LEU A 117 3.41 8.33 2.14
N VAL A 118 2.85 8.66 3.30
CA VAL A 118 2.82 10.03 3.82
C VAL A 118 4.20 10.46 4.33
N VAL A 119 4.86 9.62 5.13
CA VAL A 119 6.22 9.86 5.62
C VAL A 119 7.18 10.05 4.45
N GLY A 120 7.10 9.19 3.43
CA GLY A 120 7.96 9.30 2.26
C GLY A 120 7.81 10.64 1.54
N ALA A 121 6.57 11.09 1.32
CA ALA A 121 6.30 12.39 0.70
C ALA A 121 6.77 13.58 1.57
N LEU A 122 6.45 13.58 2.87
CA LEU A 122 6.87 14.64 3.79
C LEU A 122 8.40 14.70 3.90
N PHE A 123 9.06 13.55 3.95
CA PHE A 123 10.50 13.47 4.06
C PHE A 123 11.21 13.86 2.77
N ALA A 124 10.65 13.52 1.60
CA ALA A 124 11.15 14.01 0.31
C ALA A 124 11.10 15.55 0.25
N LYS A 125 10.02 16.18 0.72
CA LYS A 125 9.95 17.65 0.80
C LYS A 125 11.00 18.22 1.75
N GLU A 126 11.17 17.61 2.92
CA GLU A 126 12.16 18.07 3.90
C GLU A 126 13.59 17.98 3.36
N LEU A 127 13.94 16.88 2.70
CA LEU A 127 15.24 16.72 2.03
C LEU A 127 15.43 17.73 0.89
N ALA A 128 14.41 17.98 0.08
CA ALA A 128 14.48 18.93 -1.03
C ALA A 128 14.63 20.40 -0.57
N ARG A 129 14.25 20.74 0.68
CA ARG A 129 14.52 22.07 1.27
C ARG A 129 16.01 22.27 1.56
N GLN A 130 16.71 21.20 1.93
CA GLN A 130 18.09 21.27 2.42
C GLN A 130 19.11 20.89 1.33
N ILE A 131 18.73 19.99 0.41
CA ILE A 131 19.62 19.39 -0.57
C ILE A 131 19.06 19.62 -1.98
N LYS A 132 19.91 20.15 -2.86
CA LYS A 132 19.62 20.29 -4.28
C LYS A 132 19.71 18.91 -4.96
N VAL A 133 18.56 18.32 -5.28
CA VAL A 133 18.41 16.97 -5.86
C VAL A 133 17.27 16.96 -6.89
N ASP A 134 17.33 16.07 -7.90
CA ASP A 134 16.21 15.88 -8.83
C ASP A 134 14.96 15.48 -8.04
N TYR A 135 13.99 16.39 -8.02
CA TYR A 135 12.81 16.28 -7.17
C TYR A 135 11.87 15.15 -7.62
N ARG A 136 11.84 14.86 -8.93
CA ARG A 136 11.02 13.77 -9.47
C ARG A 136 11.56 12.42 -9.00
N LEU A 137 12.88 12.21 -9.11
CA LEU A 137 13.50 11.00 -8.62
C LEU A 137 13.42 10.89 -7.10
N LEU A 138 13.56 11.98 -6.35
CA LEU A 138 13.42 11.96 -4.90
C LEU A 138 12.03 11.48 -4.47
N VAL A 139 10.98 12.02 -5.10
CA VAL A 139 9.59 11.61 -4.84
C VAL A 139 9.32 10.18 -5.35
N ALA A 140 9.85 9.81 -6.52
CA ALA A 140 9.76 8.44 -7.02
C ALA A 140 10.46 7.44 -6.08
N SER A 141 11.60 7.83 -5.49
CA SER A 141 12.34 7.04 -4.52
C SER A 141 11.53 6.85 -3.25
N ALA A 142 10.87 7.91 -2.79
CA ALA A 142 9.94 7.82 -1.67
C ALA A 142 8.77 6.87 -1.96
N TYR A 143 8.13 7.01 -3.13
CA TYR A 143 7.02 6.14 -3.53
C TYR A 143 7.45 4.68 -3.73
N SER A 144 8.65 4.43 -4.28
CA SER A 144 9.15 3.07 -4.50
C SER A 144 9.32 2.26 -3.21
N GLY A 145 9.47 2.93 -2.06
CA GLY A 145 9.47 2.28 -0.75
C GLY A 145 8.15 1.56 -0.43
N PHE A 146 7.05 1.94 -1.07
CA PHE A 146 5.76 1.27 -0.95
C PHE A 146 5.83 -0.21 -1.34
N VAL A 147 6.75 -0.63 -2.23
CA VAL A 147 6.79 -2.01 -2.76
C VAL A 147 6.85 -3.10 -1.69
N VAL A 148 7.37 -2.83 -0.49
CA VAL A 148 7.48 -3.82 0.61
C VAL A 148 6.24 -3.91 1.48
N TRP A 149 5.19 -3.13 1.18
CA TRP A 149 4.05 -2.94 2.08
C TRP A 149 3.32 -4.24 2.46
N HIS A 150 3.19 -5.15 1.49
CA HIS A 150 2.41 -6.37 1.66
C HIS A 150 3.20 -7.48 2.34
N GLY A 151 4.53 -7.42 2.25
CA GLY A 151 5.46 -8.21 3.07
C GLY A 151 5.71 -7.63 4.46
N GLY A 152 4.99 -6.57 4.83
CA GLY A 152 5.12 -5.84 6.10
C GLY A 152 3.99 -6.06 7.09
N LEU A 153 4.08 -5.37 8.23
CA LEU A 153 3.18 -5.51 9.38
C LEU A 153 1.74 -5.08 9.09
N ALA A 154 1.50 -4.33 8.00
CA ALA A 154 0.19 -3.90 7.53
C ALA A 154 -0.25 -4.58 6.22
N GLY A 155 0.36 -5.72 5.87
CA GLY A 155 0.03 -6.46 4.66
C GLY A 155 -1.39 -7.05 4.69
N SER A 156 -2.21 -6.70 3.71
CA SER A 156 -3.65 -6.99 3.75
C SER A 156 -3.97 -8.49 3.74
N ILE A 157 -3.23 -9.28 2.97
CA ILE A 157 -3.44 -10.73 2.84
C ILE A 157 -2.96 -11.48 4.09
N PRO A 158 -1.68 -11.33 4.53
CA PRO A 158 -1.23 -12.01 5.73
C PRO A 158 -2.05 -11.64 6.97
N LEU A 159 -2.51 -10.39 7.09
CA LEU A 159 -3.39 -10.00 8.19
C LEU A 159 -4.83 -10.52 8.04
N THR A 160 -5.34 -10.68 6.82
CA THR A 160 -6.67 -11.26 6.59
C THR A 160 -6.70 -12.71 7.04
N ILE A 161 -5.73 -13.53 6.62
CA ILE A 161 -5.67 -14.95 6.99
C ILE A 161 -5.23 -15.18 8.45
N ALA A 162 -4.64 -14.17 9.09
CA ALA A 162 -4.40 -14.15 10.53
C ALA A 162 -5.62 -13.70 11.37
N THR A 163 -6.73 -13.30 10.73
CA THR A 163 -7.94 -12.82 11.42
C THR A 163 -8.94 -13.95 11.60
N GLU A 164 -9.35 -14.24 12.83
CA GLU A 164 -10.39 -15.23 13.11
C GLU A 164 -11.68 -14.98 12.30
N GLY A 165 -12.26 -16.06 11.76
CA GLY A 165 -13.50 -15.98 10.98
C GLY A 165 -13.33 -15.38 9.58
N HIS A 166 -12.10 -15.26 9.06
CA HIS A 166 -11.91 -14.88 7.67
C HIS A 166 -12.58 -15.89 6.71
N PHE A 167 -12.93 -15.43 5.51
CA PHE A 167 -13.76 -16.20 4.55
C PHE A 167 -13.15 -17.51 4.04
N THR A 168 -11.88 -17.77 4.34
CA THR A 168 -11.15 -18.99 3.97
C THR A 168 -10.79 -19.86 5.19
N ALA A 169 -11.18 -19.45 6.40
CA ALA A 169 -10.76 -20.10 7.66
C ALA A 169 -11.23 -21.56 7.75
N GLU A 170 -12.38 -21.91 7.17
CA GLU A 170 -12.86 -23.30 7.13
C GLU A 170 -11.96 -24.21 6.28
N GLN A 171 -11.29 -23.65 5.26
CA GLN A 171 -10.43 -24.42 4.36
C GLN A 171 -8.98 -24.52 4.86
N ILE A 172 -8.45 -23.44 5.45
CA ILE A 172 -7.01 -23.32 5.78
C ILE A 172 -6.73 -23.06 7.26
N GLY A 173 -7.75 -22.96 8.11
CA GLY A 173 -7.59 -22.47 9.48
C GLY A 173 -7.18 -21.00 9.53
N VAL A 174 -6.77 -20.53 10.72
CA VAL A 174 -6.15 -19.20 10.89
C VAL A 174 -4.64 -19.35 10.79
N ILE A 175 -4.02 -18.64 9.85
CA ILE A 175 -2.57 -18.67 9.61
C ILE A 175 -1.93 -17.46 10.27
N GLY A 176 -1.05 -17.71 11.24
CA GLY A 176 -0.40 -16.65 12.00
C GLY A 176 0.62 -15.86 11.17
N THR A 177 0.97 -14.65 11.64
CA THR A 177 1.98 -13.82 10.97
C THR A 177 3.40 -14.39 11.06
N GLY A 178 3.64 -15.37 11.94
CA GLY A 178 4.88 -16.15 12.03
C GLY A 178 5.19 -16.94 10.75
N GLU A 179 4.16 -17.47 10.09
CA GLU A 179 4.28 -18.28 8.87
C GLU A 179 4.27 -17.43 7.60
N THR A 180 3.91 -16.14 7.71
CA THR A 180 3.79 -15.23 6.58
C THR A 180 4.78 -14.07 6.67
N ILE A 181 4.46 -13.01 7.41
CA ILE A 181 5.26 -11.79 7.51
C ILE A 181 6.65 -12.09 8.09
N PHE A 182 6.72 -12.92 9.14
CA PHE A 182 7.97 -13.24 9.83
C PHE A 182 8.61 -14.55 9.34
N SER A 183 8.10 -15.12 8.24
CA SER A 183 8.73 -16.28 7.60
C SER A 183 10.11 -15.93 7.04
N LEU A 184 11.00 -16.93 6.99
CA LEU A 184 12.36 -16.74 6.50
C LEU A 184 12.39 -16.19 5.06
N PHE A 185 11.58 -16.76 4.16
CA PHE A 185 11.55 -16.35 2.76
C PHE A 185 11.08 -14.89 2.61
N ASN A 186 10.04 -14.49 3.36
CA ASN A 186 9.52 -13.13 3.27
C ASN A 186 10.52 -12.11 3.82
N ILE A 187 11.14 -12.41 4.97
CA ILE A 187 12.17 -11.55 5.55
C ILE A 187 13.39 -11.45 4.62
N ALA A 188 13.81 -12.55 3.98
CA ALA A 188 14.88 -12.52 2.98
C ALA A 188 14.54 -11.59 1.79
N ILE A 189 13.32 -11.69 1.25
CA ILE A 189 12.86 -10.78 0.17
C ILE A 189 12.91 -9.33 0.63
N VAL A 190 12.33 -9.03 1.80
CA VAL A 190 12.31 -7.67 2.35
C VAL A 190 13.73 -7.14 2.51
N LEU A 191 14.65 -7.91 3.11
CA LEU A 191 16.05 -7.51 3.29
C LEU A 191 16.75 -7.25 1.95
N CYS A 192 16.54 -8.12 0.95
CA CYS A 192 17.08 -7.89 -0.40
C CYS A 192 16.54 -6.59 -1.01
N LEU A 193 15.26 -6.28 -0.84
CA LEU A 193 14.65 -5.03 -1.32
C LEU A 193 15.17 -3.80 -0.56
N PHE A 194 15.46 -3.92 0.73
CA PHE A 194 16.11 -2.88 1.52
C PHE A 194 17.51 -2.52 1.04
N VAL A 195 18.18 -3.43 0.33
CA VAL A 195 19.47 -3.15 -0.33
C VAL A 195 19.26 -2.69 -1.77
N ALA A 196 18.48 -3.43 -2.56
CA ALA A 196 18.37 -3.20 -3.99
C ALA A 196 17.65 -1.90 -4.33
N VAL A 197 16.51 -1.59 -3.70
CA VAL A 197 15.69 -0.43 -4.07
C VAL A 197 16.45 0.89 -3.87
N PRO A 198 17.12 1.16 -2.73
CA PRO A 198 17.93 2.36 -2.56
C PRO A 198 19.08 2.46 -3.57
N LEU A 199 19.77 1.35 -3.85
CA LEU A 199 20.87 1.33 -4.80
C LEU A 199 20.39 1.64 -6.23
N VAL A 200 19.29 1.02 -6.67
CA VAL A 200 18.69 1.27 -7.98
C VAL A 200 18.24 2.73 -8.09
N ASN A 201 17.58 3.28 -7.07
CA ASN A 201 17.21 4.70 -7.04
C ASN A 201 18.44 5.60 -7.15
N ARG A 202 19.51 5.30 -6.40
CA ARG A 202 20.76 6.06 -6.44
C ARG A 202 21.44 6.02 -7.81
N LEU A 203 21.36 4.88 -8.51
CA LEU A 203 21.89 4.69 -9.87
C LEU A 203 21.04 5.39 -10.93
N MET A 204 19.77 5.69 -10.65
CA MET A 204 18.89 6.46 -11.54
C MET A 204 19.08 7.98 -11.43
N LEU A 205 19.92 8.47 -10.51
CA LEU A 205 20.18 9.89 -10.32
C LEU A 205 20.69 10.52 -11.62
N PRO A 206 19.95 11.49 -12.22
CA PRO A 206 20.39 12.15 -13.44
C PRO A 206 21.57 13.10 -13.18
N ASP A 207 22.28 13.44 -14.25
CA ASP A 207 23.29 14.50 -14.21
C ASP A 207 22.65 15.85 -13.88
N GLU A 208 23.43 16.79 -13.34
CA GLU A 208 22.92 18.08 -12.89
C GLU A 208 22.18 18.87 -13.96
N LYS A 209 22.60 18.73 -15.23
CA LYS A 209 22.02 19.43 -16.39
C LYS A 209 20.63 18.93 -16.78
N GLU A 210 20.29 17.70 -16.41
CA GLU A 210 19.00 17.06 -16.72
C GLU A 210 18.07 16.98 -15.50
N SER A 211 18.61 17.33 -14.32
CA SER A 211 17.91 17.32 -13.06
C SER A 211 16.85 18.42 -13.01
N VAL A 212 15.66 18.08 -12.54
CA VAL A 212 14.59 19.04 -12.27
C VAL A 212 14.55 19.31 -10.78
N TYR A 213 14.87 20.54 -10.40
CA TYR A 213 14.87 21.00 -9.02
C TYR A 213 13.57 21.74 -8.71
N ILE A 214 13.12 21.64 -7.46
CA ILE A 214 12.02 22.46 -6.92
C ILE A 214 12.59 23.65 -6.15
N ASP A 215 11.93 24.80 -6.24
CA ASP A 215 12.24 25.95 -5.40
C ASP A 215 11.87 25.64 -3.93
N PRO A 216 12.82 25.68 -2.98
CA PRO A 216 12.52 25.48 -1.56
C PRO A 216 11.43 26.40 -1.00
N ALA A 217 11.24 27.60 -1.57
CA ALA A 217 10.18 28.52 -1.15
C ALA A 217 8.76 27.94 -1.36
N LEU A 218 8.59 27.07 -2.36
CA LEU A 218 7.32 26.38 -2.64
C LEU A 218 7.04 25.22 -1.67
N LEU A 219 8.04 24.83 -0.87
CA LEU A 219 7.94 23.74 0.08
C LEU A 219 7.58 24.19 1.50
N GLY A 220 7.31 25.49 1.73
CA GLY A 220 7.14 26.09 3.06
C GLY A 220 6.13 25.40 3.99
N GLU A 221 6.34 25.56 5.30
CA GLU A 221 5.44 25.05 6.34
C GLU A 221 4.26 26.00 6.55
N THR A 222 3.07 25.44 6.75
CA THR A 222 1.95 26.20 7.29
C THR A 222 2.20 26.34 8.79
N GLU A 223 2.71 27.48 9.25
CA GLU A 223 2.78 27.76 10.68
C GLU A 223 1.36 27.67 11.27
N THR A 224 1.14 26.69 12.13
CA THR A 224 -0.12 26.56 12.85
C THR A 224 -0.14 27.59 13.97
N ALA A 225 -0.87 28.69 13.76
CA ALA A 225 -1.07 29.71 14.78
C ALA A 225 -1.57 29.07 16.08
N ARG A 226 -0.98 29.45 17.22
CA ARG A 226 -1.43 28.95 18.53
C ARG A 226 -2.88 29.37 18.75
N PRO A 227 -3.80 28.44 19.04
CA PRO A 227 -5.20 28.80 19.23
C PRO A 227 -5.34 29.68 20.48
N ARG A 228 -6.07 30.80 20.34
CA ARG A 228 -6.43 31.65 21.47
C ARG A 228 -7.64 31.03 22.17
N ILE A 229 -7.42 30.45 23.35
CA ILE A 229 -8.48 29.80 24.14
C ILE A 229 -9.34 30.88 24.83
N ALA A 230 -10.56 31.07 24.36
CA ALA A 230 -11.53 32.03 24.89
C ALA A 230 -12.72 31.35 25.59
N ARG A 231 -13.07 30.11 25.22
CA ARG A 231 -14.27 29.41 25.73
C ARG A 231 -13.95 28.10 26.47
N PRO A 232 -14.80 27.66 27.42
CA PRO A 232 -14.61 26.36 28.09
C PRO A 232 -14.55 25.15 27.15
N ALA A 233 -15.33 25.14 26.06
CA ALA A 233 -15.27 24.08 25.05
C ALA A 233 -13.89 23.98 24.38
N GLU A 234 -13.28 25.13 24.06
CA GLU A 234 -11.94 25.20 23.47
C GLU A 234 -10.85 24.66 24.42
N ARG A 235 -11.08 24.68 25.74
CA ARG A 235 -10.19 24.01 26.70
C ARG A 235 -10.24 22.48 26.56
N LEU A 236 -11.41 21.89 26.32
CA LEU A 236 -11.56 20.45 26.07
C LEU A 236 -10.97 20.07 24.71
N GLU A 237 -11.27 20.84 23.67
CA GLU A 237 -10.72 20.66 22.31
C GLU A 237 -9.18 20.72 22.30
N ASN A 238 -8.58 21.51 23.20
CA ASN A 238 -7.13 21.65 23.35
C ASN A 238 -6.57 20.92 24.60
N SER A 239 -7.32 20.00 25.20
CA SER A 239 -6.91 19.30 26.43
C SER A 239 -5.99 18.13 26.13
N THR A 240 -4.74 18.23 26.60
CA THR A 240 -3.79 17.10 26.57
C THR A 240 -4.13 16.01 27.56
N THR A 241 -4.69 16.38 28.71
CA THR A 241 -5.16 15.39 29.67
C THR A 241 -6.25 14.52 29.08
N LEU A 242 -7.20 15.10 28.34
CA LEU A 242 -8.28 14.32 27.70
C LEU A 242 -7.72 13.35 26.65
N ALA A 243 -6.83 13.84 25.77
CA ALA A 243 -6.19 13.00 24.76
C ALA A 243 -5.43 11.83 25.41
N TRP A 244 -4.70 12.06 26.50
CA TRP A 244 -3.93 11.02 27.18
C TRP A 244 -4.78 10.05 28.00
N LEU A 245 -5.83 10.54 28.67
CA LEU A 245 -6.76 9.69 29.42
C LEU A 245 -7.49 8.69 28.54
N VAL A 246 -7.67 8.97 27.24
CA VAL A 246 -8.24 8.02 26.27
C VAL A 246 -7.14 7.27 25.50
N GLY A 247 -6.12 8.00 25.06
CA GLY A 247 -5.02 7.49 24.25
C GLY A 247 -4.19 6.41 24.96
N ILE A 248 -3.78 6.67 26.20
CA ILE A 248 -2.88 5.77 26.95
C ILE A 248 -3.59 4.45 27.28
N PRO A 249 -4.83 4.42 27.80
CA PRO A 249 -5.53 3.15 28.03
C PRO A 249 -5.67 2.27 26.79
N GLY A 250 -5.89 2.85 25.59
CA GLY A 250 -5.90 2.07 24.36
C GLY A 250 -4.54 1.48 23.99
N LEU A 251 -3.44 2.19 24.27
CA LEU A 251 -2.09 1.62 24.14
C LEU A 251 -1.81 0.53 25.19
N LEU A 252 -2.29 0.70 26.42
CA LEU A 252 -2.18 -0.33 27.47
C LEU A 252 -2.97 -1.60 27.13
N PHE A 253 -4.11 -1.46 26.45
CA PHE A 253 -4.85 -2.60 25.91
C PHE A 253 -4.00 -3.40 24.91
N LEU A 254 -3.20 -2.73 24.07
CA LEU A 254 -2.28 -3.43 23.15
C LEU A 254 -1.17 -4.16 23.90
N VAL A 255 -0.66 -3.58 25.00
CA VAL A 255 0.30 -4.27 25.86
C VAL A 255 -0.30 -5.54 26.46
N ASP A 256 -1.55 -5.49 26.94
CA ASP A 256 -2.29 -6.68 27.40
C ASP A 256 -2.47 -7.71 26.28
N HIS A 257 -2.93 -7.26 25.10
CA HIS A 257 -3.12 -8.11 23.91
C HIS A 257 -1.85 -8.90 23.55
N PHE A 258 -0.71 -8.22 23.41
CA PHE A 258 0.53 -8.86 22.98
C PHE A 258 1.24 -9.63 24.09
N LEU A 259 1.37 -9.05 25.29
CA LEU A 259 2.24 -9.61 26.34
C LEU A 259 1.53 -10.54 27.32
N LEU A 260 0.24 -10.27 27.62
CA LEU A 260 -0.50 -11.03 28.64
C LEU A 260 -1.37 -12.10 28.02
N ARG A 261 -1.97 -11.84 26.85
CA ARG A 261 -2.84 -12.79 26.14
C ARG A 261 -2.14 -13.55 24.99
N GLY A 262 -0.93 -13.16 24.62
CA GLY A 262 -0.18 -13.77 23.52
C GLY A 262 -0.85 -13.55 22.14
N GLY A 263 -1.62 -12.48 21.98
CA GLY A 263 -2.34 -12.17 20.75
C GLY A 263 -1.42 -11.78 19.60
N GLY A 264 -1.81 -12.17 18.38
CA GLY A 264 -1.08 -11.88 17.14
C GLY A 264 -1.46 -10.53 16.49
N LEU A 265 -0.82 -10.25 15.36
CA LEU A 265 -1.17 -9.11 14.49
C LEU A 265 -2.37 -9.45 13.60
N ASN A 266 -3.32 -8.52 13.53
CA ASN A 266 -4.39 -8.51 12.54
C ASN A 266 -4.73 -7.05 12.17
N LEU A 267 -5.65 -6.87 11.20
CA LEU A 267 -6.02 -5.55 10.70
C LEU A 267 -6.52 -4.59 11.79
N ASN A 268 -7.36 -5.07 12.71
CA ASN A 268 -7.94 -4.25 13.76
C ASN A 268 -6.89 -3.85 14.80
N VAL A 269 -5.98 -4.76 15.16
CA VAL A 269 -4.88 -4.49 16.10
C VAL A 269 -3.94 -3.43 15.54
N VAL A 270 -3.60 -3.50 14.25
CA VAL A 270 -2.77 -2.50 13.57
C VAL A 270 -3.48 -1.14 13.53
N ASN A 271 -4.76 -1.10 13.14
CA ASN A 271 -5.54 0.15 13.12
C ASN A 271 -5.66 0.77 14.51
N LEU A 272 -5.85 -0.04 15.55
CA LEU A 272 -5.90 0.40 16.93
C LEU A 272 -4.56 1.01 17.36
N LEU A 273 -3.44 0.32 17.08
CA LEU A 273 -2.10 0.84 17.36
C LEU A 273 -1.87 2.23 16.76
N PHE A 274 -2.15 2.38 15.47
CA PHE A 274 -1.90 3.65 14.78
C PHE A 274 -2.84 4.77 15.24
N LEU A 275 -4.12 4.47 15.45
CA LEU A 275 -5.08 5.44 15.95
C LEU A 275 -4.71 5.96 17.34
N PHE A 276 -4.41 5.06 18.28
CA PHE A 276 -4.12 5.45 19.66
C PHE A 276 -2.74 6.11 19.79
N LEU A 277 -1.75 5.70 18.99
CA LEU A 277 -0.50 6.45 18.87
C LEU A 277 -0.75 7.87 18.35
N ALA A 278 -1.56 8.04 17.29
CA ALA A 278 -1.88 9.36 16.77
C ALA A 278 -2.57 10.24 17.82
N ILE A 279 -3.54 9.71 18.58
CA ILE A 279 -4.20 10.43 19.68
C ILE A 279 -3.18 10.94 20.70
N VAL A 280 -2.25 10.09 21.15
CA VAL A 280 -1.25 10.44 22.17
C VAL A 280 -0.23 11.46 21.62
N LEU A 281 0.25 11.27 20.38
CA LEU A 281 1.32 12.09 19.79
C LEU A 281 0.84 13.45 19.29
N HIS A 282 -0.43 13.59 18.88
CA HIS A 282 -1.03 14.90 18.58
C HIS A 282 -1.28 15.75 19.83
N ARG A 283 -1.35 15.12 21.01
CA ARG A 283 -1.53 15.77 22.32
C ARG A 283 -2.83 16.54 22.52
N THR A 284 -3.60 16.90 21.50
CA THR A 284 -4.91 17.55 21.68
C THR A 284 -5.92 17.02 20.67
N PRO A 285 -7.21 16.92 21.04
CA PRO A 285 -8.27 16.56 20.10
C PRO A 285 -8.31 17.45 18.85
N GLN A 286 -8.14 18.77 19.02
CA GLN A 286 -8.15 19.72 17.90
C GLN A 286 -7.01 19.45 16.90
N SER A 287 -5.79 19.19 17.39
CA SER A 287 -4.66 18.88 16.51
C SER A 287 -4.89 17.58 15.73
N LEU A 288 -5.44 16.57 16.39
CA LEU A 288 -5.80 15.29 15.79
C LEU A 288 -6.87 15.47 14.70
N LEU A 289 -7.94 16.22 14.99
CA LEU A 289 -9.04 16.46 14.04
C LEU A 289 -8.60 17.29 12.83
N ASN A 290 -7.72 18.28 13.03
CA ASN A 290 -7.12 19.01 11.91
C ASN A 290 -6.34 18.06 10.99
N SER A 291 -5.58 17.13 11.56
CA SER A 291 -4.89 16.12 10.74
C SER A 291 -5.85 15.16 10.07
N LEU A 292 -6.96 14.78 10.72
CA LEU A 292 -7.97 13.91 10.14
C LEU A 292 -8.61 14.53 8.89
N GLN A 293 -8.92 15.84 8.93
CA GLN A 293 -9.51 16.55 7.79
C GLN A 293 -8.61 16.51 6.55
N GLU A 294 -7.29 16.58 6.73
CA GLU A 294 -6.33 16.40 5.64
C GLU A 294 -6.20 14.93 5.22
N ALA A 295 -6.14 14.01 6.19
CA ALA A 295 -6.01 12.57 5.93
C ALA A 295 -7.18 12.00 5.09
N ILE A 296 -8.41 12.46 5.34
CA ILE A 296 -9.61 12.00 4.63
C ILE A 296 -9.53 12.30 3.13
N LYS A 297 -8.88 13.40 2.72
CA LYS A 297 -8.71 13.74 1.29
C LYS A 297 -7.93 12.65 0.55
N GLY A 298 -6.91 12.09 1.19
CA GLY A 298 -6.13 10.97 0.65
C GLY A 298 -6.90 9.65 0.58
N GLY A 299 -7.91 9.48 1.43
CA GLY A 299 -8.76 8.27 1.48
C GLY A 299 -10.03 8.32 0.61
N ALA A 300 -10.37 9.47 0.02
CA ALA A 300 -11.62 9.63 -0.74
C ALA A 300 -11.76 8.62 -1.89
N GLY A 301 -10.65 8.29 -2.55
CA GLY A 301 -10.61 7.26 -3.60
C GLY A 301 -11.00 5.87 -3.09
N ILE A 302 -10.56 5.50 -1.88
CA ILE A 302 -10.93 4.22 -1.25
C ILE A 302 -12.45 4.17 -1.03
N VAL A 303 -13.02 5.25 -0.47
CA VAL A 303 -14.46 5.34 -0.15
C VAL A 303 -15.33 5.09 -1.38
N ILE A 304 -15.01 5.70 -2.52
CA ILE A 304 -15.84 5.59 -3.72
C ILE A 304 -15.50 4.38 -4.60
N GLN A 305 -14.23 3.96 -4.69
CA GLN A 305 -13.81 2.91 -5.64
C GLN A 305 -13.94 1.50 -5.08
N PHE A 306 -13.75 1.29 -3.76
CA PHE A 306 -13.75 -0.06 -3.20
C PHE A 306 -15.08 -0.82 -3.37
N PRO A 307 -16.27 -0.17 -3.25
CA PRO A 307 -17.53 -0.83 -3.59
C PRO A 307 -17.58 -1.31 -5.05
N PHE A 308 -17.02 -0.56 -6.00
CA PHE A 308 -16.93 -1.01 -7.39
C PHE A 308 -15.98 -2.19 -7.56
N TYR A 309 -14.83 -2.19 -6.87
CA TYR A 309 -13.93 -3.35 -6.87
C TYR A 309 -14.61 -4.58 -6.26
N ALA A 310 -15.46 -4.42 -5.25
CA ALA A 310 -16.28 -5.52 -4.72
C ALA A 310 -17.30 -6.04 -5.75
N GLY A 311 -17.95 -5.15 -6.49
CA GLY A 311 -18.84 -5.52 -7.60
C GLY A 311 -18.09 -6.24 -8.74
N ILE A 312 -16.90 -5.76 -9.13
CA ILE A 312 -16.03 -6.43 -10.12
C ILE A 312 -15.61 -7.81 -9.62
N MET A 313 -15.16 -7.90 -8.36
CA MET A 313 -14.82 -9.17 -7.71
C MET A 313 -16.00 -10.14 -7.78
N ALA A 314 -17.21 -9.68 -7.48
CA ALA A 314 -18.39 -10.51 -7.53
C ALA A 314 -18.72 -11.01 -8.95
N ILE A 315 -18.57 -10.16 -9.98
CA ILE A 315 -18.62 -10.62 -11.37
C ILE A 315 -17.56 -11.70 -11.60
N MET A 316 -16.30 -11.43 -11.25
CA MET A 316 -15.18 -12.35 -11.51
C MET A 316 -15.34 -13.71 -10.83
N VAL A 317 -15.79 -13.73 -9.57
CA VAL A 317 -15.97 -14.96 -8.79
C VAL A 317 -17.23 -15.70 -9.24
N GLN A 318 -18.39 -15.04 -9.29
CA GLN A 318 -19.66 -15.72 -9.55
C GLN A 318 -19.84 -16.13 -11.02
N SER A 319 -19.16 -15.47 -11.96
CA SER A 319 -19.20 -15.86 -13.37
C SER A 319 -18.32 -17.08 -13.69
N GLY A 320 -17.31 -17.38 -12.86
CA GLY A 320 -16.24 -18.35 -13.16
C GLY A 320 -14.99 -17.73 -13.79
N LEU A 321 -15.00 -16.44 -14.17
CA LEU A 321 -13.89 -15.80 -14.88
C LEU A 321 -12.57 -15.82 -14.10
N ALA A 322 -12.63 -15.62 -12.78
CA ALA A 322 -11.46 -15.70 -11.90
C ALA A 322 -10.84 -17.11 -11.90
N GLU A 323 -11.69 -18.13 -11.90
CA GLU A 323 -11.28 -19.54 -11.96
C GLU A 323 -10.65 -19.85 -13.30
N THR A 324 -11.26 -19.46 -14.42
CA THR A 324 -10.71 -19.65 -15.77
C THR A 324 -9.34 -18.98 -15.92
N LEU A 325 -9.20 -17.71 -15.50
CA LEU A 325 -7.93 -16.97 -15.63
C LEU A 325 -6.83 -17.59 -14.77
N SER A 326 -7.14 -17.91 -13.51
CA SER A 326 -6.18 -18.46 -12.57
C SER A 326 -5.79 -19.88 -12.95
N SER A 327 -6.76 -20.74 -13.30
CA SER A 327 -6.54 -22.11 -13.76
C SER A 327 -5.72 -22.16 -15.04
N ALA A 328 -5.95 -21.27 -16.00
CA ALA A 328 -5.13 -21.20 -17.21
C ALA A 328 -3.66 -20.94 -16.88
N LEU A 329 -3.39 -20.02 -15.95
CA LEU A 329 -2.03 -19.64 -15.55
C LEU A 329 -1.33 -20.68 -14.67
N ILE A 330 -2.07 -21.49 -13.90
CA ILE A 330 -1.48 -22.50 -13.01
C ILE A 330 -1.64 -23.95 -13.53
N SER A 331 -2.33 -24.16 -14.65
CA SER A 331 -2.57 -25.51 -15.23
C SER A 331 -1.29 -26.30 -15.54
N PHE A 332 -0.17 -25.59 -15.70
CA PHE A 332 1.15 -26.14 -15.95
C PHE A 332 2.11 -25.92 -14.77
N ALA A 333 1.59 -25.42 -13.65
CA ALA A 333 2.38 -25.23 -12.43
C ALA A 333 2.70 -26.58 -11.79
N THR A 334 3.92 -26.67 -11.31
CA THR A 334 4.43 -27.77 -10.48
C THR A 334 4.56 -27.27 -9.04
N GLU A 335 4.80 -28.18 -8.10
CA GLU A 335 5.12 -27.84 -6.70
C GLU A 335 6.18 -26.72 -6.61
N ALA A 336 7.26 -26.84 -7.39
CA ALA A 336 8.35 -25.88 -7.41
C ALA A 336 8.04 -24.54 -8.09
N THR A 337 7.03 -24.49 -8.97
CA THR A 337 6.75 -23.28 -9.78
C THR A 337 5.44 -22.60 -9.41
N LEU A 338 4.61 -23.20 -8.57
CA LEU A 338 3.33 -22.63 -8.16
C LEU A 338 3.47 -21.23 -7.53
N PRO A 339 4.38 -20.97 -6.56
CA PRO A 339 4.54 -19.62 -6.00
C PRO A 339 4.89 -18.56 -7.05
N PHE A 340 5.70 -18.92 -8.06
CA PHE A 340 6.02 -18.02 -9.15
C PHE A 340 4.78 -17.70 -10.00
N TRP A 341 4.01 -18.71 -10.40
CA TRP A 341 2.79 -18.50 -11.19
C TRP A 341 1.70 -17.76 -10.41
N SER A 342 1.58 -18.01 -9.11
CA SER A 342 0.71 -17.25 -8.21
C SER A 342 1.13 -15.77 -8.15
N PHE A 343 2.42 -15.47 -8.06
CA PHE A 343 2.95 -14.10 -8.09
C PHE A 343 2.64 -13.38 -9.40
N ILE A 344 2.88 -14.02 -10.54
CA ILE A 344 2.60 -13.43 -11.86
C ILE A 344 1.09 -13.25 -12.07
N SER A 345 0.29 -14.26 -11.73
CA SER A 345 -1.17 -14.20 -11.79
C SER A 345 -1.70 -13.04 -10.94
N ALA A 346 -1.18 -12.90 -9.72
CA ALA A 346 -1.54 -11.82 -8.83
C ALA A 346 -1.15 -10.43 -9.37
N GLY A 347 0.03 -10.29 -9.95
CA GLY A 347 0.43 -9.04 -10.59
C GLY A 347 -0.50 -8.62 -11.74
N ILE A 348 -0.99 -9.59 -12.52
CA ILE A 348 -1.94 -9.36 -13.62
C ILE A 348 -3.34 -9.03 -13.06
N VAL A 349 -3.85 -9.84 -12.12
CA VAL A 349 -5.17 -9.65 -11.51
C VAL A 349 -5.25 -8.30 -10.78
N ASN A 350 -4.18 -7.85 -10.14
CA ASN A 350 -4.11 -6.57 -9.45
C ASN A 350 -4.46 -5.38 -10.36
N ILE A 351 -4.13 -5.45 -11.67
CA ILE A 351 -4.50 -4.42 -12.66
C ILE A 351 -6.03 -4.25 -12.72
N PHE A 352 -6.81 -5.30 -12.46
CA PHE A 352 -8.27 -5.29 -12.44
C PHE A 352 -8.85 -5.07 -11.04
N VAL A 353 -8.17 -5.55 -10.00
CA VAL A 353 -8.63 -5.48 -8.60
C VAL A 353 -7.50 -4.96 -7.70
N PRO A 354 -7.27 -3.63 -7.65
CA PRO A 354 -6.19 -2.97 -6.91
C PRO A 354 -6.42 -2.90 -5.39
N SER A 355 -6.62 -4.06 -4.77
CA SER A 355 -6.98 -4.16 -3.36
C SER A 355 -6.56 -5.52 -2.80
N GLY A 356 -5.49 -5.59 -2.01
CA GLY A 356 -4.94 -6.88 -1.57
C GLY A 356 -5.91 -7.85 -0.89
N GLY A 357 -6.82 -7.37 -0.04
CA GLY A 357 -7.83 -8.26 0.56
C GLY A 357 -8.94 -8.66 -0.42
N GLY A 358 -9.38 -7.75 -1.29
CA GLY A 358 -10.31 -8.09 -2.37
C GLY A 358 -9.68 -9.05 -3.39
N GLN A 359 -8.40 -8.88 -3.66
CA GLN A 359 -7.61 -9.73 -4.54
C GLN A 359 -7.47 -11.15 -3.96
N TRP A 360 -7.26 -11.28 -2.65
CA TRP A 360 -7.28 -12.59 -2.00
C TRP A 360 -8.64 -13.27 -2.08
N ALA A 361 -9.73 -12.52 -1.93
CA ALA A 361 -11.09 -13.06 -2.10
C ALA A 361 -11.35 -13.58 -3.52
N VAL A 362 -10.70 -13.00 -4.54
CA VAL A 362 -10.76 -13.49 -5.93
C VAL A 362 -9.88 -14.71 -6.14
N GLN A 363 -8.64 -14.71 -5.65
CA GLN A 363 -7.64 -15.71 -6.02
C GLN A 363 -7.57 -16.92 -5.08
N ALA A 364 -7.93 -16.77 -3.80
CA ALA A 364 -7.88 -17.87 -2.85
C ALA A 364 -8.68 -19.12 -3.29
N PRO A 365 -9.90 -19.00 -3.85
CA PRO A 365 -10.66 -20.16 -4.32
C PRO A 365 -9.94 -21.01 -5.38
N VAL A 366 -8.97 -20.45 -6.10
CA VAL A 366 -8.23 -21.15 -7.14
C VAL A 366 -6.83 -21.56 -6.66
N MET A 367 -6.16 -20.67 -5.92
CA MET A 367 -4.80 -20.89 -5.44
C MET A 367 -4.76 -21.92 -4.30
N LEU A 368 -5.76 -21.95 -3.42
CA LEU A 368 -5.78 -22.86 -2.28
C LEU A 368 -5.97 -24.33 -2.70
N PRO A 369 -6.93 -24.70 -3.56
CA PRO A 369 -7.02 -26.08 -4.06
C PRO A 369 -5.77 -26.52 -4.83
N ALA A 370 -5.18 -25.63 -5.63
CA ALA A 370 -3.94 -25.92 -6.36
C ALA A 370 -2.76 -26.17 -5.42
N ALA A 371 -2.61 -25.33 -4.38
CA ALA A 371 -1.59 -25.52 -3.35
C ALA A 371 -1.78 -26.86 -2.61
N GLN A 372 -3.02 -27.18 -2.21
CA GLN A 372 -3.35 -28.44 -1.55
C GLN A 372 -3.09 -29.66 -2.44
N ALA A 373 -3.46 -29.60 -3.72
CA ALA A 373 -3.27 -30.69 -4.67
C ALA A 373 -1.79 -30.95 -4.99
N LEU A 374 -0.98 -29.89 -5.03
CA LEU A 374 0.46 -29.96 -5.31
C LEU A 374 1.31 -30.10 -4.04
N GLY A 375 0.71 -30.10 -2.84
CA GLY A 375 1.43 -30.17 -1.57
C GLY A 375 2.27 -28.93 -1.23
N VAL A 376 1.96 -27.77 -1.81
CA VAL A 376 2.69 -26.52 -1.60
C VAL A 376 2.17 -25.79 -0.37
N ASP A 377 3.09 -25.21 0.39
CA ASP A 377 2.79 -24.41 1.58
C ASP A 377 1.84 -23.23 1.28
N ILE A 378 0.68 -23.23 1.94
CA ILE A 378 -0.36 -22.20 1.78
C ILE A 378 0.15 -20.79 2.16
N PRO A 379 0.81 -20.58 3.31
CA PRO A 379 1.43 -19.28 3.65
C PRO A 379 2.31 -18.73 2.51
N ARG A 380 3.14 -19.57 1.90
CA ARG A 380 3.98 -19.18 0.76
C ARG A 380 3.18 -18.76 -0.47
N VAL A 381 2.12 -19.49 -0.81
CA VAL A 381 1.23 -19.13 -1.95
C VAL A 381 0.44 -17.86 -1.66
N ALA A 382 -0.06 -17.69 -0.44
CA ALA A 382 -0.73 -16.47 -0.02
C ALA A 382 0.21 -15.25 -0.10
N MET A 383 1.46 -15.41 0.34
CA MET A 383 2.48 -14.38 0.22
C MET A 383 2.92 -14.14 -1.22
N ALA A 384 2.91 -15.15 -2.09
CA ALA A 384 3.15 -14.94 -3.52
C ALA A 384 2.08 -14.04 -4.14
N VAL A 385 0.81 -14.26 -3.79
CA VAL A 385 -0.29 -13.39 -4.23
C VAL A 385 -0.13 -11.97 -3.66
N ALA A 386 0.25 -11.85 -2.38
CA ALA A 386 0.53 -10.58 -1.73
C ALA A 386 1.65 -9.80 -2.43
N TRP A 387 2.76 -10.46 -2.71
CA TRP A 387 3.88 -9.85 -3.42
C TRP A 387 3.52 -9.44 -4.84
N GLY A 388 2.67 -10.19 -5.54
CA GLY A 388 2.20 -9.84 -6.88
C GLY A 388 1.35 -8.56 -6.89
N ASP A 389 0.47 -8.41 -5.90
CA ASP A 389 -0.27 -7.16 -5.66
C ASP A 389 0.69 -5.99 -5.40
N ALA A 390 1.55 -6.12 -4.39
CA ALA A 390 2.50 -5.07 -4.00
C ALA A 390 3.39 -4.62 -5.17
N TRP A 391 3.83 -5.60 -5.96
CA TRP A 391 4.72 -5.38 -7.10
C TRP A 391 4.08 -4.48 -8.15
N THR A 392 2.88 -4.80 -8.63
CA THR A 392 2.25 -4.02 -9.71
C THR A 392 1.56 -2.75 -9.22
N ASN A 393 1.41 -2.52 -7.91
CA ASN A 393 1.01 -1.20 -7.41
C ASN A 393 2.02 -0.10 -7.79
N LEU A 394 3.30 -0.44 -8.06
CA LEU A 394 4.27 0.52 -8.62
C LEU A 394 3.83 1.12 -9.96
N LEU A 395 2.95 0.44 -10.71
CA LEU A 395 2.36 0.94 -11.95
C LEU A 395 1.01 1.61 -11.77
N GLN A 396 0.36 1.40 -10.63
CA GLN A 396 -0.99 1.89 -10.41
C GLN A 396 -0.97 3.34 -9.94
N PRO A 397 -1.61 4.27 -10.68
CA PRO A 397 -1.63 5.67 -10.29
C PRO A 397 -2.35 5.91 -8.97
N PHE A 398 -3.33 5.06 -8.63
CA PHE A 398 -4.17 5.19 -7.44
C PHE A 398 -3.34 5.36 -6.16
N TRP A 399 -2.36 4.48 -5.92
CA TRP A 399 -1.52 4.51 -4.72
C TRP A 399 -0.46 5.61 -4.75
N ALA A 400 -0.10 6.10 -5.94
CA ALA A 400 0.80 7.24 -6.07
C ALA A 400 0.12 8.57 -5.74
N LEU A 401 -1.22 8.69 -5.88
CA LEU A 401 -1.94 9.95 -5.71
C LEU A 401 -1.69 10.64 -4.36
N PRO A 402 -1.70 9.96 -3.20
CA PRO A 402 -1.43 10.62 -1.92
C PRO A 402 -0.03 11.25 -1.88
N VAL A 403 0.99 10.54 -2.36
CA VAL A 403 2.39 11.02 -2.39
C VAL A 403 2.52 12.19 -3.35
N LEU A 404 1.94 12.05 -4.54
CA LEU A 404 1.97 13.06 -5.61
C LEU A 404 1.23 14.34 -5.21
N GLY A 405 0.09 14.22 -4.52
CA GLY A 405 -0.69 15.35 -4.01
C GLY A 405 0.10 16.17 -2.99
N ILE A 406 0.84 15.50 -2.09
CA ILE A 406 1.72 16.19 -1.12
C ILE A 406 2.93 16.82 -1.83
N ALA A 407 3.51 16.10 -2.79
CA ALA A 407 4.70 16.52 -3.53
C ALA A 407 4.44 17.60 -4.58
N GLY A 408 3.20 17.78 -5.03
CA GLY A 408 2.84 18.69 -6.13
C GLY A 408 3.27 18.17 -7.51
N LEU A 409 3.39 16.86 -7.68
CA LEU A 409 3.77 16.21 -8.93
C LEU A 409 2.59 15.47 -9.57
N LYS A 410 2.71 15.13 -10.85
CA LYS A 410 1.78 14.27 -11.58
C LYS A 410 2.37 12.88 -11.73
N ALA A 411 1.54 11.86 -11.92
CA ALA A 411 1.99 10.47 -12.07
C ALA A 411 3.08 10.33 -13.16
N LYS A 412 2.89 11.00 -14.30
CA LYS A 412 3.84 11.03 -15.42
C LYS A 412 5.27 11.43 -15.02
N ASP A 413 5.43 12.21 -13.96
CA ASP A 413 6.73 12.72 -13.53
C ASP A 413 7.58 11.63 -12.84
N ILE A 414 6.95 10.60 -12.27
CA ILE A 414 7.62 9.53 -11.52
C ILE A 414 7.53 8.14 -12.18
N MET A 415 6.55 7.91 -13.07
CA MET A 415 6.27 6.58 -13.62
C MET A 415 7.47 5.92 -14.32
N GLY A 416 8.31 6.71 -14.99
CA GLY A 416 9.52 6.20 -15.66
C GLY A 416 10.50 5.52 -14.70
N PHE A 417 10.63 6.04 -13.47
CA PHE A 417 11.47 5.43 -12.43
C PHE A 417 10.80 4.20 -11.81
N CYS A 418 9.47 4.25 -11.63
CA CYS A 418 8.69 3.15 -11.08
C CYS A 418 8.72 1.90 -11.98
N LEU A 419 8.74 2.09 -13.31
CA LEU A 419 8.89 0.99 -14.29
C LEU A 419 10.23 0.26 -14.15
N ILE A 420 11.31 0.97 -13.84
CA ILE A 420 12.63 0.36 -13.64
C ILE A 420 12.61 -0.43 -12.33
N GLN A 421 12.04 0.15 -11.28
CA GLN A 421 11.88 -0.55 -10.01
C GLN A 421 11.03 -1.81 -10.17
N LEU A 422 9.92 -1.74 -10.90
CA LEU A 422 9.08 -2.91 -11.21
C LEU A 422 9.91 -4.07 -11.76
N LEU A 423 10.76 -3.83 -12.77
CA LEU A 423 11.55 -4.92 -13.35
C LEU A 423 12.52 -5.53 -12.34
N ILE A 424 13.23 -4.69 -11.58
CA ILE A 424 14.24 -5.18 -10.63
C ILE A 424 13.60 -5.88 -9.42
N THR A 425 12.57 -5.28 -8.82
CA THR A 425 11.89 -5.87 -7.67
C THR A 425 11.16 -7.14 -8.05
N GLY A 426 10.56 -7.21 -9.24
CA GLY A 426 9.91 -8.43 -9.75
C GLY A 426 10.87 -9.61 -9.86
N ILE A 427 12.11 -9.38 -10.33
CA ILE A 427 13.15 -10.41 -10.35
C ILE A 427 13.48 -10.85 -8.93
N ILE A 428 13.80 -9.92 -8.02
CA ILE A 428 14.19 -10.25 -6.63
C ILE A 428 13.10 -11.04 -5.91
N ILE A 429 11.85 -10.60 -6.03
CA ILE A 429 10.69 -11.25 -5.40
C ILE A 429 10.48 -12.66 -5.98
N THR A 430 10.60 -12.82 -7.29
CA THR A 430 10.50 -14.14 -7.94
C THR A 430 11.53 -15.12 -7.42
N ILE A 431 12.80 -14.69 -7.33
CA ILE A 431 13.92 -15.46 -6.78
C ILE A 431 13.62 -15.84 -5.33
N GLY A 432 13.17 -14.85 -4.55
CA GLY A 432 12.66 -15.00 -3.18
C GLY A 432 11.67 -16.12 -3.00
N LEU A 433 10.55 -16.02 -3.73
CA LEU A 433 9.42 -16.94 -3.66
C LEU A 433 9.72 -18.33 -4.22
N SER A 434 10.74 -18.48 -5.06
CA SER A 434 11.05 -19.75 -5.72
C SER A 434 12.16 -20.55 -5.04
N TRP A 435 13.10 -19.89 -4.34
CA TRP A 435 14.34 -20.56 -3.88
C TRP A 435 14.71 -20.39 -2.41
N PHE A 436 14.06 -19.51 -1.65
CA PHE A 436 14.23 -19.40 -0.19
C PHE A 436 13.01 -19.93 0.53
#